data_AF-A0A146LP24-F1
#
_entry.id   AF-A0A146LP24-F1
#
_cell.length_a   1.000
_cell.length_b   1.000
_cell.length_c   1.000
_cell.angle_alpha   90.00
_cell.angle_beta   90.00
_cell.angle_gamma   90.00
#
_symmetry.space_group_name_H-M   'P 1'
#
loop_
_entity.id
_entity.type
_entity.pdbx_description
1 polymer ?
#
loop_
_entity_poly.entity_id
_entity_poly.type
_entity_poly.pdbx_seq_one_letter_code
_entity_poly.pdbx_strand_id
1 'polypeptide(L)'
;MTSYNPTAYKCLLKYFYRLPLDELNAEDLFDLHSIACSYKEKELVESTYLKLKAMINQDTVLKLHAKATSTNSEDILRECELFLSSPEFTNDMISFLSRDMKNAIAVLQMKTVE
;
A
#
# COMPACT_ATOMS: atom_id res chain seq x y z
N MET A 1 -12.83 23.23 -2.45
CA MET A 1 -13.19 22.33 -1.34
C MET A 1 -12.51 21.00 -1.59
N THR A 2 -11.67 20.54 -0.66
CA THR A 2 -11.13 19.18 -0.71
C THR A 2 -12.27 18.20 -0.44
N SER A 3 -12.58 17.35 -1.42
CA SER A 3 -13.52 16.25 -1.22
C SER A 3 -12.78 15.13 -0.52
N TYR A 4 -13.07 14.92 0.76
CA TYR A 4 -12.51 13.79 1.49
C TYR A 4 -13.19 12.48 1.09
N ASN A 5 -12.45 11.38 1.19
CA ASN A 5 -13.00 10.05 1.12
C ASN A 5 -14.06 9.88 2.23
N PRO A 6 -15.34 9.58 1.92
CA PRO A 6 -16.40 9.48 2.91
C PRO A 6 -16.14 8.42 3.99
N THR A 7 -15.51 7.30 3.63
CA THR A 7 -15.19 6.19 4.55
C THR A 7 -14.13 6.62 5.55
N ALA A 8 -13.03 7.20 5.06
CA ALA A 8 -11.97 7.74 5.91
C ALA A 8 -12.48 8.84 6.83
N TYR A 9 -13.26 9.78 6.30
CA TYR A 9 -13.83 10.88 7.09
C TYR A 9 -14.80 10.39 8.16
N LYS A 10 -15.65 9.40 7.86
CA LYS A 10 -16.51 8.75 8.85
C LYS A 10 -15.70 8.10 9.97
N CYS A 11 -14.59 7.45 9.64
CA CYS A 11 -13.72 6.82 10.62
C CYS A 11 -13.03 7.86 11.53
N LEU A 12 -12.63 9.01 10.97
CA LEU A 12 -12.15 10.15 11.75
C LEU A 12 -13.21 10.67 12.73
N LEU A 13 -14.45 10.82 12.30
CA LEU A 13 -15.53 11.24 13.20
C LEU A 13 -15.70 10.23 14.35
N LYS A 14 -15.71 8.93 14.04
CA LYS A 14 -15.76 7.88 15.06
C LYS A 14 -14.62 8.01 16.07
N TYR A 15 -13.40 8.29 15.61
CA TYR A 15 -12.25 8.55 16.48
C TYR A 15 -12.52 9.69 17.47
N PHE A 16 -13.01 10.85 16.99
CA PHE A 16 -13.32 11.99 17.86
C PHE A 16 -14.41 11.69 18.90
N TYR A 17 -15.42 10.90 18.52
CA TYR A 17 -16.46 10.45 19.44
C TYR A 17 -16.07 9.24 20.29
N ARG A 18 -14.81 8.77 20.21
CA ARG A 18 -14.28 7.59 20.92
C ARG A 18 -15.09 6.32 20.67
N LEU A 19 -15.62 6.18 19.45
CA LEU A 19 -16.30 5.00 18.99
C LEU A 19 -15.30 3.98 18.42
N PRO A 20 -15.65 2.68 18.39
CA PRO A 20 -14.84 1.67 17.70
C PRO A 20 -14.60 2.06 16.24
N LEU A 21 -13.34 2.02 15.82
CA LEU A 21 -12.93 2.32 14.45
C LEU A 21 -13.25 1.15 13.53
N ASP A 22 -13.67 1.48 12.31
CA ASP A 22 -13.92 0.47 11.28
C ASP A 22 -12.60 -0.13 10.77
N GLU A 23 -12.62 -1.39 10.34
CA GLU A 23 -11.53 -1.95 9.55
C GLU A 23 -11.52 -1.29 8.17
N LEU A 24 -10.40 -0.65 7.85
CA LEU A 24 -10.20 0.05 6.58
C LEU A 24 -9.25 -0.74 5.70
N ASN A 25 -9.47 -0.70 4.39
CA ASN A 25 -8.47 -1.14 3.43
C ASN A 25 -7.28 -0.15 3.43
N ALA A 26 -6.18 -0.53 2.78
CA ALA A 26 -4.96 0.27 2.75
C ALA A 26 -5.18 1.69 2.16
N GLU A 27 -6.05 1.83 1.16
CA GLU A 27 -6.30 3.11 0.48
C GLU A 27 -7.13 4.07 1.35
N ASP A 28 -8.18 3.56 2.01
CA ASP A 28 -9.02 4.31 2.95
C ASP A 28 -8.24 4.68 4.21
N LEU A 29 -7.37 3.78 4.68
CA LEU A 29 -6.49 4.03 5.82
C LEU A 29 -5.45 5.13 5.50
N PHE A 30 -4.94 5.16 4.25
CA PHE A 30 -4.06 6.23 3.79
C PHE A 30 -4.77 7.58 3.78
N ASP A 31 -6.02 7.62 3.28
CA ASP A 31 -6.82 8.84 3.32
C ASP A 31 -7.08 9.29 4.76
N LEU A 32 -7.37 8.35 5.68
CA LEU A 32 -7.53 8.66 7.09
C LEU A 32 -6.23 9.24 7.69
N HIS A 33 -5.07 8.67 7.36
CA HIS A 33 -3.77 9.18 7.79
C HIS A 33 -3.53 10.62 7.30
N SER A 34 -3.78 10.88 6.02
CA SER A 34 -3.64 12.22 5.41
C SER A 34 -4.56 13.25 6.10
N ILE A 35 -5.79 12.85 6.41
CA ILE A 35 -6.73 13.71 7.14
C ILE A 35 -6.23 13.93 8.58
N ALA A 36 -5.81 12.88 9.29
CA ALA A 36 -5.27 12.99 10.65
C ALA A 36 -4.06 13.93 10.73
N CYS A 37 -3.15 13.87 9.74
CA CYS A 37 -2.02 14.79 9.61
C CYS A 37 -2.49 16.24 9.44
N SER A 38 -3.51 16.46 8.60
CA SER A 38 -4.08 17.79 8.35
C SER A 38 -4.71 18.39 9.62
N TYR A 39 -5.37 17.56 10.43
CA TYR A 39 -5.99 17.96 11.71
C TYR A 39 -5.00 17.98 12.89
N LYS A 40 -3.74 17.56 12.67
CA LYS A 40 -2.66 17.50 13.68
C LYS A 40 -2.97 16.56 14.85
N GLU A 41 -3.74 15.50 14.61
CA GLU A 41 -4.13 14.48 15.59
C GLU A 41 -3.00 13.46 15.77
N LYS A 42 -2.04 13.75 16.65
CA LYS A 42 -0.79 12.98 16.79
C LYS A 42 -0.99 11.49 17.03
N GLU A 43 -1.86 11.11 17.97
CA GLU A 43 -2.13 9.71 18.31
C GLU A 43 -2.72 8.94 17.13
N LEU A 44 -3.64 9.58 16.37
CA LEU A 44 -4.26 8.96 15.21
C LEU A 44 -3.27 8.84 14.04
N VAL A 45 -2.41 9.85 13.85
CA VAL A 45 -1.34 9.83 12.85
C VAL A 45 -0.39 8.65 13.10
N GLU A 46 0.07 8.49 14.34
CA GLU A 46 0.97 7.39 14.72
C GLU A 46 0.29 6.02 14.56
N SER A 47 -0.95 5.89 15.03
CA SER A 47 -1.71 4.64 14.90
C SER A 47 -1.95 4.24 13.44
N THR A 48 -2.35 5.19 12.61
CA THR A 48 -2.61 4.94 11.17
C THR A 48 -1.32 4.65 10.42
N TYR A 49 -0.22 5.32 10.76
CA TYR A 49 1.11 5.05 10.18
C TYR A 49 1.57 3.62 10.44
N LEU A 50 1.51 3.15 11.70
CA LEU A 50 1.92 1.80 12.07
C LEU A 50 1.07 0.73 11.36
N LYS A 51 -0.24 0.96 11.26
CA LYS A 51 -1.14 0.05 10.53
C LYS A 51 -0.85 0.06 9.02
N LEU A 52 -0.61 1.23 8.42
CA LEU A 52 -0.24 1.34 7.01
C LEU A 52 1.03 0.55 6.73
N LYS A 53 2.07 0.74 7.55
CA LYS A 53 3.33 0.01 7.44
C LYS A 53 3.13 -1.50 7.47
N ALA A 54 2.25 -2.00 8.35
CA ALA A 54 1.92 -3.43 8.43
C ALA A 54 1.10 -3.94 7.23
N MET A 55 0.37 -3.06 6.54
CA MET A 55 -0.43 -3.40 5.35
C MET A 55 0.35 -3.31 4.04
N ILE A 56 1.60 -2.82 4.04
CA ILE A 56 2.46 -2.81 2.85
C ILE A 56 2.84 -4.26 2.50
N ASN A 57 2.37 -4.71 1.34
CA ASN A 57 2.65 -6.01 0.77
C ASN A 57 2.64 -5.93 -0.76
N GLN A 58 2.85 -7.05 -1.44
CA GLN A 58 2.96 -7.12 -2.91
C GLN A 58 1.71 -6.56 -3.64
N ASP A 59 0.53 -6.71 -3.06
CA ASP A 59 -0.74 -6.28 -3.68
C ASP A 59 -1.07 -4.80 -3.40
N THR A 60 -0.59 -4.26 -2.28
CA THR A 60 -0.94 -2.92 -1.81
C THR A 60 0.14 -1.89 -2.09
N VAL A 61 1.42 -2.29 -2.18
CA VAL A 61 2.57 -1.38 -2.25
C VAL A 61 2.49 -0.43 -3.43
N LEU A 62 2.09 -0.92 -4.62
CA LEU A 62 1.99 -0.08 -5.82
C LEU A 62 0.90 1.00 -5.69
N LYS A 63 -0.24 0.63 -5.10
CA LYS A 63 -1.36 1.55 -4.89
C LYS A 63 -1.02 2.61 -3.85
N LEU A 64 -0.42 2.18 -2.73
CA LEU A 64 0.05 3.08 -1.67
C LEU A 64 1.13 4.02 -2.17
N HIS A 65 2.10 3.51 -2.95
CA HIS A 65 3.15 4.31 -3.55
C HIS A 65 2.56 5.40 -4.46
N ALA A 66 1.71 5.04 -5.42
CA ALA A 66 1.08 5.99 -6.34
C ALA A 66 0.30 7.09 -5.58
N LYS A 67 -0.43 6.70 -4.53
CA LYS A 67 -1.20 7.63 -3.71
C LYS A 67 -0.29 8.56 -2.90
N ALA A 68 0.75 8.01 -2.26
CA ALA A 68 1.71 8.77 -1.48
C ALA A 68 2.51 9.75 -2.35
N THR A 69 2.82 9.41 -3.60
CA THR A 69 3.38 10.35 -4.59
C THR A 69 2.41 11.48 -4.89
N SER A 70 1.12 11.18 -5.10
CA SER A 70 0.11 12.19 -5.43
C SER A 70 -0.17 13.18 -4.30
N THR A 71 -0.02 12.74 -3.04
CA THR A 71 -0.28 13.57 -1.85
C THR A 71 0.98 14.07 -1.17
N ASN A 72 2.16 13.83 -1.76
CA ASN A 72 3.47 14.23 -1.26
C ASN A 72 3.75 13.77 0.20
N SER A 73 3.37 12.53 0.52
CA SER A 73 3.59 11.92 1.85
C SER A 73 4.93 11.19 1.86
N GLU A 74 5.99 11.89 2.28
CA GLU A 74 7.37 11.38 2.27
C GLU A 74 7.56 10.14 3.16
N ASP A 75 6.91 10.11 4.32
CA ASP A 75 7.09 9.02 5.29
C ASP A 75 6.56 7.68 4.75
N ILE A 76 5.37 7.69 4.14
CA ILE A 76 4.77 6.49 3.54
C ILE A 76 5.49 6.09 2.26
N LEU A 77 5.95 7.06 1.46
CA LEU A 77 6.77 6.78 0.29
C LEU A 77 8.04 6.02 0.66
N ARG A 78 8.74 6.48 1.70
CA ARG A 78 9.97 5.84 2.17
C ARG A 78 9.74 4.39 2.57
N GLU A 79 8.66 4.09 3.29
CA GLU A 79 8.34 2.72 3.67
C GLU A 79 7.98 1.85 2.45
N CYS A 80 7.29 2.42 1.45
CA CYS A 80 7.02 1.71 0.19
C CYS A 80 8.31 1.43 -0.59
N GLU A 81 9.22 2.40 -0.69
CA GLU A 81 10.52 2.25 -1.35
C GLU A 81 11.43 1.24 -0.64
N LEU A 82 11.42 1.21 0.70
CA LEU A 82 12.11 0.21 1.49
C LEU A 82 11.59 -1.21 1.20
N PHE A 83 10.27 -1.37 1.07
CA PHE A 83 9.68 -2.64 0.68
C PHE A 83 10.07 -3.05 -0.74
N LEU A 84 10.01 -2.13 -1.71
CA LEU A 84 10.38 -2.39 -3.10
C LEU A 84 11.88 -2.70 -3.26
N SER A 85 12.72 -2.12 -2.42
CA SER A 85 14.16 -2.37 -2.38
C SER A 85 14.53 -3.60 -1.56
N SER A 86 13.55 -4.29 -0.96
CA SER A 86 13.83 -5.47 -0.14
C SER A 86 14.36 -6.62 -1.01
N PRO A 87 15.41 -7.33 -0.55
CA PRO A 87 15.95 -8.47 -1.26
C PRO A 87 14.94 -9.62 -1.33
N GLU A 88 14.03 -9.72 -0.36
CA GLU A 88 12.93 -10.70 -0.37
C GLU A 88 11.98 -10.46 -1.55
N PHE A 89 11.50 -9.23 -1.71
CA PHE A 89 10.63 -8.87 -2.84
C PHE A 89 11.35 -9.02 -4.19
N THR A 90 12.62 -8.60 -4.25
CA THR A 90 13.44 -8.73 -5.45
C THR A 90 13.65 -10.19 -5.85
N ASN A 91 13.94 -11.07 -4.89
CA ASN A 91 14.09 -12.50 -5.13
C ASN A 91 12.77 -13.14 -5.56
N ASP A 92 11.65 -12.76 -4.97
CA ASP A 92 10.32 -13.23 -5.38
C ASP A 92 10.04 -12.83 -6.84
N MET A 93 10.30 -11.58 -7.22
CA MET A 93 10.16 -11.12 -8.61
C MET A 93 11.07 -11.90 -9.57
N ILE A 94 12.34 -12.10 -9.22
CA ILE A 94 13.30 -12.86 -10.04
C ILE A 94 12.83 -14.31 -10.20
N SER A 95 12.32 -14.93 -9.13
CA SER A 95 11.81 -16.30 -9.15
C SER A 95 10.59 -16.43 -10.08
N PHE A 96 9.69 -15.44 -10.05
CA PHE A 96 8.52 -15.38 -10.89
C PHE A 96 8.90 -15.28 -12.37
N LEU A 97 9.79 -14.34 -12.70
CA LEU A 97 10.30 -14.15 -14.07
C LEU A 97 11.05 -15.39 -14.57
N SER A 98 11.85 -16.04 -13.70
CA SER A 98 12.57 -17.27 -14.04
C SER A 98 11.61 -18.41 -14.37
N ARG A 99 10.52 -18.56 -13.61
CA ARG A 99 9.49 -19.57 -13.85
C ARG A 99 8.77 -19.31 -15.18
N ASP A 100 8.38 -18.08 -15.44
CA ASP A 100 7.66 -17.72 -16.67
C ASP A 100 8.56 -17.89 -17.91
N MET A 101 9.84 -17.54 -17.80
CA MET A 101 10.81 -17.77 -18.87
C MET A 101 11.00 -19.27 -19.15
N LYS A 102 11.09 -20.12 -18.12
CA LYS A 102 11.16 -21.58 -18.28
C LYS A 102 9.91 -22.12 -18.96
N ASN A 103 8.73 -21.66 -18.56
CA ASN A 103 7.47 -22.07 -19.17
C ASN A 103 7.39 -21.65 -20.65
N ALA A 104 7.81 -20.43 -20.99
CA ALA A 104 7.84 -19.94 -22.37
C ALA A 104 8.79 -20.77 -23.26
N ILE A 105 9.97 -21.12 -22.75
CA ILE A 105 10.93 -21.97 -23.46
C ILE A 105 10.35 -23.38 -23.70
N ALA A 106 9.70 -23.97 -22.70
CA ALA A 106 9.08 -25.29 -22.84
C ALA A 106 7.98 -25.30 -23.92
N VAL A 107 7.15 -24.25 -23.99
CA VAL A 107 6.14 -24.10 -25.04
C VAL A 107 6.75 -23.98 -26.44
N LEU A 108 7.85 -23.22 -26.57
CA LEU A 108 8.56 -23.08 -27.85
C LEU A 108 9.17 -24.40 -28.31
N GLN A 109 9.77 -25.17 -27.39
CA GLN A 109 10.32 -26.49 -27.66
C GLN A 109 9.25 -27.50 -28.09
N MET A 110 8.05 -27.45 -27.49
CA MET A 110 6.93 -28.30 -27.94
C MET A 110 6.44 -27.95 -29.35
N LYS A 111 6.49 -26.67 -29.75
CA LYS A 111 6.07 -26.21 -31.08
C LYS A 111 7.09 -26.44 -32.21
N THR A 112 8.34 -26.77 -31.89
CA THR A 112 9.41 -26.96 -32.88
C THR A 112 9.63 -28.42 -33.28
N VAL A 113 8.84 -29.35 -32.74
CA VAL A 113 8.94 -30.81 -32.96
C VAL A 113 7.87 -31.34 -33.92
N GLU A 114 7.10 -30.47 -34.59
CA GLU A 114 6.27 -30.79 -35.76
C GLU A 114 6.93 -30.32 -37.06
#